data_AF-A0A3R6Y1E8-F1
#
_entry.id   AF-A0A3R6Y1E8-F1
#
_cell.length_a   1.000
_cell.length_b   1.000
_cell.length_c   1.000
_cell.angle_alpha   90.00
_cell.angle_beta   90.00
_cell.angle_gamma   90.00
#
_symmetry.space_group_name_H-M   'P 1'
#
loop_
_entity.id
_entity.type
_entity.pdbx_description
1 polymer ?
#
loop_
_entity_poly.entity_id
_entity_poly.type
_entity_poly.pdbx_seq_one_letter_code
_entity_poly.pdbx_strand_id
1 'polypeptide(L)'
;MDMECACKDTTCLLLRYSTPNTKVPKLTEFYDACMDTDTLDTLGLVPIEDHLKAICSANSTVEAIFRGATISKATGVPLFVELSPLSNAVNYTRTALYAAPRGRVFRQRPYPLSVANASYPLGLGLPLQAFGFDVCEGSNIIVLLDDHYYLDFSEGCLRSMPVDVLKTMIEYKVLDFNARYLSTPFVKARSAFYDMVIEGLKELPSRATICRFQVETSIGELLGTYYLKEVWTADIAARAESLVLALKAAFKTGLESAGWLDDATRTNVTTKLACMIAPGDKKLTNPNAQCALLIPHGNS
;
A
#
# COMPACT_ATOMS: atom_id res chain seq x y z
N MET A 1 4.39 32.22 21.41
CA MET A 1 5.37 31.71 20.42
C MET A 1 5.13 30.23 20.13
N ASP A 2 3.85 29.88 19.97
CA ASP A 2 3.22 29.60 18.67
C ASP A 2 3.84 28.48 17.85
N MET A 3 3.37 27.27 18.16
CA MET A 3 3.32 26.15 17.23
C MET A 3 1.92 26.13 16.58
N GLU A 4 1.59 27.19 15.84
CA GLU A 4 0.50 27.20 14.86
C GLU A 4 1.12 27.27 13.45
N CYS A 5 1.25 26.12 12.78
CA CYS A 5 1.17 26.06 11.32
C CYS A 5 0.67 24.69 10.85
N ALA A 6 -0.42 24.76 10.08
CA ALA A 6 -0.91 23.78 9.10
C ALA A 6 -1.62 22.49 9.58
N CYS A 7 -2.78 22.65 10.22
CA CYS A 7 -3.98 21.86 9.89
C CYS A 7 -5.23 22.61 10.40
N LYS A 8 -5.63 23.69 9.70
CA LYS A 8 -6.82 24.50 10.03
C LYS A 8 -8.07 24.07 9.26
N ASP A 9 -8.09 22.87 8.70
CA ASP A 9 -9.28 22.34 8.03
C ASP A 9 -9.85 21.16 8.84
N THR A 10 -11.04 21.37 9.41
CA THR A 10 -11.81 20.40 10.19
C THR A 10 -12.07 19.10 9.42
N THR A 11 -11.89 19.13 8.09
CA THR A 11 -11.99 17.99 7.18
C THR A 11 -10.99 16.87 7.50
N CYS A 12 -9.79 17.17 8.02
CA CYS A 12 -8.77 16.16 8.38
C CYS A 12 -9.13 15.34 9.63
N LEU A 13 -9.88 15.92 10.57
CA LEU A 13 -10.32 15.21 11.79
C LEU A 13 -11.61 14.40 11.56
N LEU A 14 -12.41 14.75 10.55
CA LEU A 14 -13.66 14.08 10.24
C LEU A 14 -13.49 12.68 9.62
N LEU A 15 -12.31 12.33 9.10
CA LEU A 15 -12.06 10.98 8.61
C LEU A 15 -11.95 9.93 9.72
N ARG A 16 -11.61 10.34 10.95
CA ARG A 16 -11.51 9.42 12.10
C ARG A 16 -12.83 9.20 12.86
N TYR A 17 -13.85 10.03 12.61
CA TYR A 17 -15.11 10.00 13.35
C TYR A 17 -16.37 10.08 12.49
N SER A 18 -16.30 9.72 11.20
CA SER A 18 -17.53 9.55 10.42
C SER A 18 -18.30 8.34 10.98
N THR A 19 -19.52 8.56 11.48
CA THR A 19 -20.38 7.46 11.89
C THR A 19 -20.61 6.56 10.67
N PRO A 20 -20.48 5.22 10.80
CA PRO A 20 -20.52 4.35 9.63
C PRO A 20 -21.77 4.60 8.80
N ASN A 21 -22.95 4.82 9.38
CA ASN A 21 -24.18 5.01 8.59
C ASN A 21 -24.15 6.15 7.55
N THR A 22 -23.30 7.17 7.68
CA THR A 22 -23.20 8.27 6.70
C THR A 22 -22.45 7.92 5.41
N LYS A 23 -21.73 6.79 5.38
CA LYS A 23 -20.92 6.36 4.23
C LYS A 23 -21.50 5.14 3.47
N VAL A 24 -22.65 4.60 3.89
CA VAL A 24 -23.30 3.46 3.22
C VAL A 24 -23.62 3.80 1.77
N PRO A 25 -24.17 5.01 1.47
CA PRO A 25 -24.45 5.38 0.09
C PRO A 25 -23.21 5.28 -0.80
N LYS A 26 -22.02 5.66 -0.30
CA LYS A 26 -20.77 5.56 -1.07
C LYS A 26 -20.34 4.12 -1.38
N LEU A 27 -20.62 3.18 -0.46
CA LEU A 27 -20.33 1.76 -0.67
C LEU A 27 -21.24 1.19 -1.76
N THR A 28 -22.54 1.49 -1.67
CA THR A 28 -23.54 1.08 -2.65
C THR A 28 -23.28 1.72 -4.00
N GLU A 29 -23.08 3.05 -4.07
CA GLU A 29 -22.75 3.79 -5.29
C GLU A 29 -21.50 3.23 -5.97
N PHE A 30 -20.44 2.90 -5.22
CA PHE A 30 -19.22 2.33 -5.78
C PHE A 30 -19.46 0.92 -6.35
N TYR A 31 -20.22 0.08 -5.64
CA TYR A 31 -20.58 -1.25 -6.12
C TYR A 31 -21.48 -1.18 -7.37
N ASP A 32 -22.49 -0.32 -7.35
CA ASP A 32 -23.45 -0.14 -8.43
C ASP A 32 -22.78 0.43 -9.68
N ALA A 33 -21.85 1.38 -9.53
CA ALA A 33 -21.03 1.87 -10.64
C ALA A 33 -20.18 0.76 -11.27
N CYS A 34 -19.68 -0.19 -10.47
CA CYS A 34 -19.02 -1.37 -11.01
C CYS A 34 -20.02 -2.32 -11.68
N MET A 35 -21.25 -2.46 -11.18
CA MET A 35 -22.23 -3.36 -11.77
C MET A 35 -22.83 -2.85 -13.10
N ASP A 36 -22.83 -1.53 -13.33
CA ASP A 36 -23.34 -0.89 -14.55
C ASP A 36 -22.40 -1.10 -15.75
N THR A 37 -22.47 -2.30 -16.35
CA THR A 37 -21.68 -2.64 -17.53
C THR A 37 -22.09 -1.89 -18.78
N ASP A 38 -23.35 -1.44 -18.88
CA ASP A 38 -23.84 -0.73 -20.07
C ASP A 38 -23.16 0.65 -20.19
N THR A 39 -23.06 1.37 -19.07
CA THR A 39 -22.30 2.63 -19.01
C THR A 39 -20.81 2.39 -19.27
N LEU A 40 -20.21 1.38 -18.65
CA LEU A 40 -18.78 1.07 -18.83
C LEU A 40 -18.45 0.64 -20.27
N ASP A 41 -19.31 -0.14 -20.90
CA ASP A 41 -19.16 -0.57 -22.29
C ASP A 41 -19.32 0.61 -23.26
N THR A 42 -20.21 1.55 -22.94
CA THR A 42 -20.35 2.81 -23.68
C THR A 42 -19.12 3.70 -23.55
N LEU A 43 -18.53 3.78 -22.36
CA LEU A 43 -17.34 4.61 -22.11
C LEU A 43 -16.06 3.99 -22.68
N GLY A 44 -15.94 2.67 -22.72
CA GLY A 44 -14.78 1.99 -23.30
C GLY A 44 -13.47 2.41 -22.63
N LEU A 45 -12.59 3.06 -23.41
CA LEU A 45 -11.28 3.57 -22.97
C LEU A 45 -11.28 5.04 -22.54
N VAL A 46 -12.39 5.76 -22.74
CA VAL A 46 -12.48 7.21 -22.48
C VAL A 46 -11.92 7.61 -21.10
N PRO A 47 -12.18 6.88 -19.99
CA PRO A 47 -11.67 7.27 -18.67
C PRO A 47 -10.14 7.37 -18.53
N ILE A 48 -9.38 6.68 -19.39
CA ILE A 48 -7.91 6.68 -19.35
C ILE A 48 -7.27 7.19 -20.65
N GLU A 49 -8.08 7.62 -21.62
CA GLU A 49 -7.60 7.98 -22.96
C GLU A 49 -6.56 9.11 -22.91
N ASP A 50 -6.78 10.12 -22.07
CA ASP A 50 -5.85 11.24 -21.90
C ASP A 50 -4.52 10.79 -21.29
N HIS A 51 -4.54 9.82 -20.37
CA HIS A 51 -3.31 9.23 -19.83
C HIS A 51 -2.52 8.49 -20.91
N LEU A 52 -3.20 7.72 -21.76
CA LEU A 52 -2.57 7.01 -22.88
C LEU A 52 -2.00 7.99 -23.91
N LYS A 53 -2.76 9.01 -24.30
CA LYS A 53 -2.29 10.09 -25.20
C LYS A 53 -1.07 10.80 -24.63
N ALA A 54 -1.07 11.09 -23.33
CA ALA A 54 0.08 11.71 -22.68
C ALA A 54 1.33 10.83 -22.81
N ILE A 55 1.24 9.52 -22.57
CA ILE A 55 2.38 8.60 -22.73
C ILE A 55 2.85 8.54 -24.19
N CYS A 56 1.91 8.38 -25.14
CA CYS A 56 2.21 8.34 -26.57
C CYS A 56 2.95 9.59 -27.07
N SER A 57 2.64 10.76 -26.49
CA SER A 57 3.25 12.03 -26.88
C SER A 57 4.68 12.25 -26.37
N ALA A 58 5.20 11.37 -25.52
CA ALA A 58 6.56 11.49 -25.01
C ALA A 58 7.61 11.27 -26.11
N ASN A 59 8.59 12.17 -26.18
CA ASN A 59 9.66 12.15 -27.18
C ASN A 59 11.02 11.72 -26.61
N SER A 60 11.09 11.49 -25.29
CA SER A 60 12.31 11.06 -24.62
C SER A 60 12.02 10.12 -23.45
N THR A 61 13.03 9.35 -23.04
CA THR A 61 12.96 8.49 -21.85
C THR A 61 12.55 9.27 -20.61
N VAL A 62 13.15 10.45 -20.37
CA VAL A 62 12.84 11.30 -19.22
C VAL A 62 11.38 11.73 -19.23
N GLU A 63 10.89 12.19 -20.39
CA GLU A 63 9.50 12.61 -20.53
C GLU A 63 8.51 11.46 -20.33
N ALA A 64 8.80 10.28 -20.91
CA ALA A 64 7.96 9.10 -20.77
C ALA A 64 7.84 8.67 -19.29
N ILE A 65 8.97 8.64 -18.56
CA ILE A 65 8.99 8.30 -17.13
C ILE A 65 8.24 9.35 -16.31
N PHE A 66 8.48 10.64 -16.55
CA PHE A 66 7.85 11.71 -15.77
C PHE A 66 6.33 11.74 -15.97
N ARG A 67 5.86 11.58 -17.22
CA ARG A 67 4.43 11.47 -17.53
C ARG A 67 3.82 10.22 -16.90
N GLY A 68 4.50 9.08 -17.01
CA GLY A 68 4.11 7.86 -16.33
C GLY A 68 3.98 8.04 -14.82
N ALA A 69 4.96 8.67 -14.17
CA ALA A 69 4.92 8.93 -12.74
C ALA A 69 3.82 9.92 -12.34
N THR A 70 3.50 10.89 -13.20
CA THR A 70 2.35 11.79 -13.00
C THR A 70 1.03 11.01 -13.05
N ILE A 71 0.90 10.04 -13.96
CA ILE A 71 -0.25 9.14 -14.02
C ILE A 71 -0.29 8.25 -12.77
N SER A 72 0.85 7.74 -12.33
CA SER A 72 0.98 6.97 -11.08
C SER A 72 0.46 7.75 -9.87
N LYS A 73 0.81 9.03 -9.76
CA LYS A 73 0.30 9.94 -8.72
C LYS A 73 -1.21 10.13 -8.81
N ALA A 74 -1.76 10.26 -10.01
CA ALA A 74 -3.19 10.51 -10.23
C ALA A 74 -4.07 9.27 -10.02
N THR A 75 -3.55 8.08 -10.32
CA THR A 75 -4.34 6.84 -10.42
C THR A 75 -3.94 5.76 -9.41
N GLY A 76 -2.78 5.90 -8.76
CA GLY A 76 -2.22 4.87 -7.89
C GLY A 76 -1.55 3.70 -8.61
N VAL A 77 -1.45 3.72 -9.95
CA VAL A 77 -0.75 2.69 -10.74
C VAL A 77 0.75 2.75 -10.41
N PRO A 78 1.37 1.75 -9.76
CA PRO A 78 2.81 1.78 -9.57
C PRO A 78 3.51 1.39 -10.87
N LEU A 79 4.48 2.21 -11.29
CA LEU A 79 5.26 1.94 -12.51
C LEU A 79 6.51 1.12 -12.20
N PHE A 80 7.59 1.75 -11.77
CA PHE A 80 8.89 1.09 -11.56
C PHE A 80 9.19 0.89 -10.08
N VAL A 81 8.82 1.87 -9.27
CA VAL A 81 9.00 1.90 -7.82
C VAL A 81 7.68 2.35 -7.21
N GLU A 82 7.26 1.64 -6.16
CA GLU A 82 6.13 2.04 -5.34
C GLU A 82 6.63 3.01 -4.26
N LEU A 83 5.99 4.18 -4.16
CA LEU A 83 6.26 5.18 -3.15
C LEU A 83 5.17 5.12 -2.09
N SER A 84 5.52 4.66 -0.89
CA SER A 84 4.54 4.39 0.16
C SER A 84 5.00 4.98 1.50
N PRO A 85 4.15 5.72 2.23
CA PRO A 85 4.44 6.11 3.60
C PRO A 85 4.20 4.92 4.52
N LEU A 86 5.23 4.45 5.24
CA LEU A 86 5.07 3.41 6.28
C LEU A 86 5.74 3.85 7.60
N SER A 87 5.48 3.12 8.68
CA SER A 87 6.19 3.33 9.95
C SER A 87 7.68 3.09 9.78
N ASN A 88 8.52 3.95 10.35
CA ASN A 88 9.97 3.79 10.32
C ASN A 88 10.40 2.61 11.20
N ALA A 89 11.16 1.65 10.65
CA ALA A 89 11.56 0.44 11.36
C ALA A 89 12.52 0.67 12.55
N VAL A 90 13.23 1.80 12.57
CA VAL A 90 14.10 2.21 13.70
C VAL A 90 13.30 3.01 14.73
N ASN A 91 12.33 3.81 14.28
CA ASN A 91 11.46 4.59 15.15
C ASN A 91 10.00 4.54 14.68
N TYR A 92 9.27 3.54 15.17
CA TYR A 92 7.86 3.29 14.80
C TYR A 92 6.89 4.43 15.10
N THR A 93 7.32 5.45 15.87
CA THR A 93 6.51 6.66 16.12
C THR A 93 6.56 7.68 14.97
N ARG A 94 7.46 7.47 13.99
CA ARG A 94 7.61 8.32 12.82
C ARG A 94 7.22 7.56 11.56
N THR A 95 6.67 8.29 10.60
CA THR A 95 6.47 7.80 9.24
C THR A 95 7.72 8.12 8.41
N ALA A 96 8.11 7.20 7.55
CA ALA A 96 9.15 7.40 6.55
C ALA A 96 8.58 7.12 5.15
N LEU A 97 9.18 7.74 4.14
CA LEU A 97 8.88 7.44 2.75
C LEU A 97 9.67 6.19 2.34
N TYR A 98 8.96 5.20 1.82
CA TYR A 98 9.55 3.98 1.29
C TYR A 98 9.51 3.98 -0.22
N ALA A 99 10.59 3.47 -0.80
CA ALA A 99 10.73 3.27 -2.23
C ALA A 99 11.18 1.82 -2.46
N ALA A 100 10.28 1.00 -3.00
CA ALA A 100 10.55 -0.42 -3.25
C ALA A 100 9.89 -0.93 -4.54
N PRO A 101 10.46 -1.97 -5.18
CA PRO A 101 9.69 -2.79 -6.11
C PRO A 101 8.48 -3.40 -5.40
N ARG A 102 7.35 -3.51 -6.10
CA ARG A 102 6.08 -4.02 -5.54
C ARG A 102 6.31 -5.34 -4.77
N GLY A 103 5.89 -5.38 -3.51
CA GLY A 103 5.76 -6.62 -2.73
C GLY A 103 7.03 -7.20 -2.10
N ARG A 104 8.16 -6.47 -2.07
CA ARG A 104 9.36 -6.89 -1.33
C ARG A 104 9.85 -5.80 -0.38
N VAL A 105 10.12 -6.20 0.87
CA VAL A 105 10.69 -5.35 1.91
C VAL A 105 11.78 -6.16 2.63
N PHE A 106 13.03 -6.03 2.19
CA PHE A 106 14.20 -6.68 2.78
C PHE A 106 15.36 -5.71 2.97
N ARG A 107 15.58 -5.36 4.25
CA ARG A 107 16.77 -4.63 4.73
C ARG A 107 16.88 -3.21 4.18
N GLN A 108 15.91 -2.40 4.59
CA GLN A 108 15.77 -0.98 4.30
C GLN A 108 17.02 -0.20 4.73
N ARG A 109 17.49 0.69 3.86
CA ARG A 109 18.59 1.61 4.16
C ARG A 109 18.13 3.05 4.00
N PRO A 110 18.42 3.93 4.96
CA PRO A 110 18.08 5.34 4.87
C PRO A 110 19.03 6.08 3.92
N TYR A 111 18.45 6.87 3.02
CA TYR A 111 19.17 7.77 2.13
C TYR A 111 18.58 9.18 2.23
N PRO A 112 19.42 10.24 2.28
CA PRO A 112 18.96 11.57 1.97
C PRO A 112 18.32 11.58 0.58
N LEU A 113 17.23 12.32 0.41
CA LEU A 113 16.48 12.34 -0.83
C LEU A 113 17.33 12.74 -2.05
N SER A 114 18.24 13.70 -1.86
CA SER A 114 19.19 14.14 -2.89
C SER A 114 20.16 13.04 -3.32
N VAL A 115 20.66 12.24 -2.38
CA VAL A 115 21.56 11.11 -2.66
C VAL A 115 20.82 10.01 -3.41
N ALA A 116 19.58 9.71 -3.01
CA ALA A 116 18.74 8.73 -3.70
C ALA A 116 18.45 9.16 -5.14
N ASN A 117 18.12 10.44 -5.36
CA ASN A 117 17.93 11.02 -6.68
C ASN A 117 19.21 10.99 -7.53
N ALA A 118 20.37 11.30 -6.95
CA ALA A 118 21.65 11.23 -7.66
C ALA A 118 22.02 9.78 -8.06
N SER A 119 21.67 8.80 -7.23
CA SER A 119 21.95 7.38 -7.48
C SER A 119 21.02 6.79 -8.53
N TYR A 120 19.73 7.15 -8.49
CA TYR A 120 18.66 6.56 -9.30
C TYR A 120 17.80 7.66 -9.98
N PRO A 121 18.37 8.52 -10.83
CA PRO A 121 17.67 9.69 -11.36
C PRO A 121 16.45 9.32 -12.21
N LEU A 122 16.49 8.21 -12.96
CA LEU A 122 15.36 7.79 -13.80
C LEU A 122 14.34 6.97 -13.00
N GLY A 123 14.78 5.92 -12.31
CA GLY A 123 13.89 4.96 -11.66
C GLY A 123 13.21 5.47 -10.39
N LEU A 124 13.80 6.47 -9.73
CA LEU A 124 13.31 7.01 -8.45
C LEU A 124 13.23 8.54 -8.43
N GLY A 125 14.26 9.23 -8.94
CA GLY A 125 14.34 10.68 -8.97
C GLY A 125 13.17 11.35 -9.68
N LEU A 126 12.93 10.97 -10.94
CA LEU A 126 11.79 11.46 -11.73
C LEU A 126 10.43 11.14 -11.09
N PRO A 127 10.17 9.91 -10.60
CA PRO A 127 8.98 9.65 -9.80
C PRO A 127 8.83 10.58 -8.59
N LEU A 128 9.87 10.75 -7.77
CA LEU A 128 9.80 11.65 -6.60
C LEU A 128 9.45 13.09 -7.01
N GLN A 129 10.07 13.60 -8.08
CA GLN A 129 9.76 14.93 -8.61
C GLN A 129 8.31 15.05 -9.09
N ALA A 130 7.80 14.06 -9.83
CA ALA A 130 6.41 14.04 -10.30
C ALA A 130 5.41 14.01 -9.12
N PHE A 131 5.76 13.31 -8.03
CA PHE A 131 5.00 13.33 -6.79
C PHE A 131 5.10 14.67 -6.03
N GLY A 132 6.00 15.56 -6.43
CA GLY A 132 6.15 16.92 -5.92
C GLY A 132 7.22 17.08 -4.85
N PHE A 133 8.11 16.09 -4.70
CA PHE A 133 9.23 16.19 -3.77
C PHE A 133 10.35 17.05 -4.35
N ASP A 134 10.89 17.95 -3.53
CA ASP A 134 12.14 18.64 -3.85
C ASP A 134 13.32 17.70 -3.57
N VAL A 135 13.89 17.18 -4.65
CA VAL A 135 15.02 16.24 -4.62
C VAL A 135 16.38 16.93 -4.68
N CYS A 136 16.43 18.27 -4.62
CA CYS A 136 17.67 19.03 -4.62
C CYS A 136 18.38 18.95 -3.26
N GLU A 137 19.64 19.40 -3.22
CA GLU A 137 20.39 19.52 -1.97
C GLU A 137 19.70 20.49 -1.00
N GLY A 138 19.61 20.11 0.27
CA GLY A 138 18.92 20.87 1.32
C GLY A 138 17.60 20.25 1.82
N SER A 139 17.08 19.24 1.13
CA SER A 139 15.93 18.46 1.61
C SER A 139 16.30 17.61 2.83
N ASN A 140 15.58 17.78 3.93
CA ASN A 140 15.73 16.97 5.15
C ASN A 140 14.96 15.64 5.09
N ILE A 141 14.42 15.28 3.91
CA ILE A 141 13.64 14.06 3.74
C ILE A 141 14.59 12.87 3.60
N ILE A 142 14.32 11.83 4.38
CA ILE A 142 14.98 10.53 4.26
C ILE A 142 14.01 9.58 3.56
N VAL A 143 14.48 8.95 2.49
CA VAL A 143 13.80 7.84 1.83
C VAL A 143 14.46 6.53 2.26
N LEU A 144 13.64 5.54 2.59
CA LEU A 144 14.10 4.20 2.92
C LEU A 144 14.05 3.37 1.64
N LEU A 145 15.25 3.06 1.13
CA LEU A 145 15.42 2.28 -0.08
C LEU A 145 15.52 0.80 0.25
N ASP A 146 14.88 0.00 -0.58
CA ASP A 146 14.93 -1.46 -0.53
C ASP A 146 15.45 -2.02 -1.86
N ASP A 147 16.08 -3.21 -1.82
CA ASP A 147 16.53 -3.94 -3.01
C ASP A 147 17.39 -3.10 -3.98
N HIS A 148 18.59 -2.71 -3.55
CA HIS A 148 19.53 -1.92 -4.36
C HIS A 148 19.87 -2.61 -5.69
N TYR A 149 19.89 -3.95 -5.70
CA TYR A 149 20.10 -4.71 -6.94
C TYR A 149 19.01 -4.42 -7.96
N TYR A 150 17.74 -4.44 -7.55
CA TYR A 150 16.64 -4.04 -8.44
C TYR A 150 16.76 -2.58 -8.88
N LEU A 151 17.11 -1.65 -7.98
CA LEU A 151 17.26 -0.24 -8.32
C LEU A 151 18.40 -0.02 -9.33
N ASP A 152 19.57 -0.63 -9.11
CA ASP A 152 20.72 -0.58 -10.02
C ASP A 152 20.37 -1.17 -11.39
N PHE A 153 19.73 -2.35 -11.40
CA PHE A 153 19.32 -3.04 -12.62
C PHE A 153 18.28 -2.23 -13.40
N SER A 154 17.23 -1.76 -12.72
CA SER A 154 16.15 -0.99 -13.34
C SER A 154 16.65 0.34 -13.90
N GLU A 155 17.54 1.04 -13.19
CA GLU A 155 18.18 2.27 -13.67
C GLU A 155 19.00 2.01 -14.95
N GLY A 156 19.76 0.91 -14.99
CA GLY A 156 20.48 0.47 -16.20
C GLY A 156 19.55 0.15 -17.37
N CYS A 157 18.44 -0.57 -17.11
CA CYS A 157 17.43 -0.85 -18.12
C CYS A 157 16.79 0.45 -18.65
N LEU A 158 16.39 1.37 -17.78
CA LEU A 158 15.76 2.63 -18.17
C LEU A 158 16.68 3.51 -19.01
N ARG A 159 17.99 3.50 -18.77
CA ARG A 159 18.98 4.24 -19.58
C ARG A 159 19.18 3.67 -20.98
N SER A 160 19.09 2.35 -21.13
CA SER A 160 19.40 1.64 -22.38
C SER A 160 18.17 1.33 -23.24
N MET A 161 16.97 1.37 -22.64
CA MET A 161 15.73 1.02 -23.31
C MET A 161 15.33 2.07 -24.37
N PRO A 162 14.99 1.64 -25.61
CA PRO A 162 14.42 2.54 -26.59
C PRO A 162 13.14 3.19 -26.07
N VAL A 163 12.96 4.48 -26.32
CA VAL A 163 11.82 5.25 -25.81
C VAL A 163 10.47 4.65 -26.18
N ASP A 164 10.35 4.08 -27.39
CA ASP A 164 9.10 3.46 -27.84
C ASP A 164 8.76 2.19 -27.04
N VAL A 165 9.76 1.37 -26.70
CA VAL A 165 9.57 0.19 -25.83
C VAL A 165 9.12 0.63 -24.44
N LEU A 166 9.74 1.68 -23.91
CA LEU A 166 9.38 2.22 -22.60
C LEU A 166 7.95 2.76 -22.57
N LYS A 167 7.54 3.49 -23.61
CA LYS A 167 6.15 3.98 -23.77
C LYS A 167 5.16 2.83 -23.79
N THR A 168 5.41 1.80 -24.61
CA THR A 168 4.57 0.59 -24.64
C THR A 168 4.48 -0.10 -23.29
N MET A 169 5.58 -0.20 -22.53
CA MET A 169 5.56 -0.79 -21.20
C MET A 169 4.73 0.02 -20.21
N ILE A 170 4.83 1.36 -20.23
CA ILE A 170 4.05 2.24 -19.36
C ILE A 170 2.56 2.19 -19.75
N GLU A 171 2.24 2.26 -21.05
CA GLU A 171 0.87 2.11 -21.57
C GLU A 171 0.24 0.79 -21.14
N TYR A 172 0.97 -0.32 -21.29
CA TYR A 172 0.52 -1.64 -20.84
C TYR A 172 0.24 -1.66 -19.33
N LYS A 173 1.11 -1.07 -18.50
CA LYS A 173 0.89 -1.01 -17.05
C LYS A 173 -0.36 -0.22 -16.68
N VAL A 174 -0.60 0.91 -17.35
CA VAL A 174 -1.81 1.72 -17.14
C VAL A 174 -3.05 0.95 -17.58
N LEU A 175 -3.02 0.30 -18.75
CA LEU A 175 -4.12 -0.52 -19.25
C LEU A 175 -4.41 -1.71 -18.33
N ASP A 176 -3.41 -2.51 -17.98
CA ASP A 176 -3.58 -3.72 -17.16
C ASP A 176 -4.12 -3.40 -15.75
N PHE A 177 -3.59 -2.35 -15.13
CA PHE A 177 -4.06 -1.93 -13.81
C PHE A 177 -5.51 -1.47 -13.86
N ASN A 178 -5.88 -0.67 -14.88
CA ASN A 178 -7.21 -0.11 -15.01
C ASN A 178 -8.22 -1.06 -15.66
N ALA A 179 -7.78 -2.16 -16.28
CA ALA A 179 -8.66 -3.05 -17.06
C ALA A 179 -9.88 -3.58 -16.29
N ARG A 180 -9.81 -3.68 -14.96
CA ARG A 180 -10.95 -4.07 -14.11
C ARG A 180 -12.06 -3.01 -14.03
N TYR A 181 -11.75 -1.76 -14.30
CA TYR A 181 -12.65 -0.61 -14.20
C TYR A 181 -13.13 -0.08 -15.57
N LEU A 182 -12.73 -0.74 -16.66
CA LEU A 182 -13.10 -0.36 -18.02
C LEU A 182 -14.24 -1.25 -18.55
N SER A 183 -14.47 -1.19 -19.87
CA SER A 183 -15.46 -2.02 -20.54
C SER A 183 -15.18 -3.52 -20.43
N THR A 184 -16.23 -4.30 -20.63
CA THR A 184 -16.29 -5.76 -20.60
C THR A 184 -15.15 -6.44 -21.37
N PRO A 185 -14.74 -5.99 -22.58
CA PRO A 185 -13.59 -6.58 -23.27
C PRO A 185 -12.27 -6.50 -22.49
N PHE A 186 -11.99 -5.39 -21.81
CA PHE A 186 -10.77 -5.25 -20.99
C PHE A 186 -10.81 -6.14 -19.76
N VAL A 187 -11.95 -6.15 -19.07
CA VAL A 187 -12.15 -7.02 -17.91
C VAL A 187 -11.96 -8.48 -18.30
N LYS A 188 -12.59 -8.91 -19.41
CA LYS A 188 -12.46 -10.28 -19.93
C LYS A 188 -11.03 -10.62 -20.33
N ALA A 189 -10.33 -9.74 -21.06
CA ALA A 189 -8.95 -9.98 -21.46
C ALA A 189 -8.03 -10.14 -20.24
N ARG A 190 -8.21 -9.27 -19.23
CA ARG A 190 -7.46 -9.35 -17.99
C ARG A 190 -7.76 -10.65 -17.23
N SER A 191 -9.03 -10.99 -17.04
CA SER A 191 -9.44 -12.20 -16.33
C SER A 191 -9.02 -13.48 -17.06
N ALA A 192 -9.03 -13.48 -18.39
CA ALA A 192 -8.55 -14.61 -19.19
C ALA A 192 -7.06 -14.91 -18.94
N PHE A 193 -6.26 -13.93 -18.53
CA PHE A 193 -4.87 -14.18 -18.14
C PHE A 193 -4.72 -14.40 -16.63
N TYR A 194 -5.07 -13.41 -15.80
CA TYR A 194 -4.80 -13.49 -14.37
C TYR A 194 -5.66 -14.56 -13.69
N ASP A 195 -6.96 -14.59 -13.95
CA ASP A 195 -7.84 -15.49 -13.22
C ASP A 195 -7.77 -16.91 -13.80
N MET A 196 -7.74 -17.06 -15.13
CA MET A 196 -7.76 -18.37 -15.77
C MET A 196 -6.39 -19.03 -15.89
N VAL A 197 -5.35 -18.27 -16.26
CA VAL A 197 -3.99 -18.83 -16.48
C VAL A 197 -3.16 -18.81 -15.21
N ILE A 198 -3.11 -17.68 -14.49
CA ILE A 198 -2.26 -17.54 -13.29
C ILE A 198 -2.92 -18.21 -12.08
N GLU A 199 -4.18 -17.89 -11.77
CA GLU A 199 -4.90 -18.48 -10.63
C GLU A 199 -5.52 -19.85 -10.95
N GLY A 200 -5.60 -20.22 -12.23
CA GLY A 200 -6.10 -21.54 -12.65
C GLY A 200 -7.61 -21.72 -12.51
N LEU A 201 -8.40 -20.64 -12.52
CA LEU A 201 -9.86 -20.74 -12.51
C LEU A 201 -10.36 -21.46 -13.77
N LYS A 202 -11.39 -22.30 -13.59
CA LYS A 202 -12.01 -23.05 -14.68
C LYS A 202 -13.04 -22.22 -15.47
N GLU A 203 -13.55 -21.17 -14.87
CA GLU A 203 -14.56 -20.29 -15.42
C GLU A 203 -14.26 -18.84 -15.04
N LEU A 204 -14.64 -17.90 -15.91
CA LEU A 204 -14.45 -16.48 -15.65
C LEU A 204 -15.25 -16.05 -14.41
N PRO A 205 -14.68 -15.19 -13.54
CA PRO A 205 -15.41 -14.69 -12.38
C PRO A 205 -16.64 -13.88 -12.82
N SER A 206 -17.74 -14.04 -12.09
CA SER A 206 -18.95 -13.25 -12.32
C SER A 206 -18.70 -11.76 -12.05
N ARG A 207 -19.49 -10.87 -12.68
CA ARG A 207 -19.39 -9.42 -12.45
C ARG A 207 -19.49 -9.06 -10.98
N ALA A 208 -20.43 -9.67 -10.26
CA ALA A 208 -20.59 -9.47 -8.82
C ALA A 208 -19.34 -9.87 -8.02
N THR A 209 -18.63 -10.93 -8.43
CA THR A 209 -17.36 -11.33 -7.79
C THR A 209 -16.27 -10.30 -8.02
N ILE A 210 -16.15 -9.80 -9.26
CA ILE A 210 -15.20 -8.74 -9.62
C ILE A 210 -15.50 -7.46 -8.83
N CYS A 211 -16.77 -7.02 -8.79
CA CYS A 211 -17.17 -5.80 -8.11
C CYS A 211 -17.01 -5.88 -6.59
N ARG A 212 -17.31 -7.04 -5.99
CA ARG A 212 -17.03 -7.29 -4.57
C ARG A 212 -15.53 -7.15 -4.27
N PHE A 213 -14.68 -7.73 -5.11
CA PHE A 213 -13.23 -7.61 -4.95
C PHE A 213 -12.78 -6.14 -5.06
N GLN A 214 -13.31 -5.37 -6.02
CA GLN A 214 -12.98 -3.94 -6.16
C GLN A 214 -13.39 -3.12 -4.93
N VAL A 215 -14.57 -3.38 -4.38
CA VAL A 215 -15.04 -2.77 -3.12
C VAL A 215 -14.07 -3.10 -1.99
N GLU A 216 -13.72 -4.37 -1.84
CA GLU A 216 -12.81 -4.84 -0.79
C GLU A 216 -11.44 -4.18 -0.89
N THR A 217 -10.85 -4.09 -2.09
CA THR A 217 -9.51 -3.50 -2.24
C THR A 217 -9.49 -1.98 -2.16
N SER A 218 -10.60 -1.30 -2.50
CA SER A 218 -10.63 0.17 -2.57
C SER A 218 -11.16 0.81 -1.28
N ILE A 219 -12.18 0.20 -0.68
CA ILE A 219 -12.93 0.71 0.48
C ILE A 219 -13.25 -0.41 1.49
N GLY A 220 -12.38 -1.41 1.60
CA GLY A 220 -12.57 -2.59 2.46
C GLY A 220 -12.69 -2.29 3.95
N GLU A 221 -12.02 -1.26 4.46
CA GLU A 221 -12.18 -0.83 5.87
C GLU A 221 -13.62 -0.37 6.16
N LEU A 222 -14.20 0.36 5.21
CA LEU A 222 -15.60 0.79 5.30
C LEU A 222 -16.54 -0.42 5.23
N LEU A 223 -16.33 -1.33 4.27
CA LEU A 223 -17.09 -2.57 4.15
C LEU A 223 -17.01 -3.41 5.44
N GLY A 224 -15.80 -3.62 5.97
CA GLY A 224 -15.53 -4.39 7.18
C GLY A 224 -16.20 -3.80 8.41
N THR A 225 -16.25 -2.47 8.51
CA THR A 225 -16.95 -1.79 9.61
C THR A 225 -18.45 -2.10 9.62
N TYR A 226 -19.11 -2.15 8.47
CA TYR A 226 -20.52 -2.59 8.41
C TYR A 226 -20.67 -4.06 8.66
N TYR A 227 -19.83 -4.88 8.02
CA TYR A 227 -19.87 -6.32 8.19
C TYR A 227 -19.81 -6.68 9.68
N LEU A 228 -18.87 -6.10 10.42
CA LEU A 228 -18.77 -6.28 11.87
C LEU A 228 -20.03 -5.78 12.60
N LYS A 229 -20.63 -4.65 12.25
CA LYS A 229 -21.89 -4.23 12.91
C LYS A 229 -23.02 -5.23 12.74
N GLU A 230 -23.12 -5.86 11.57
CA GLU A 230 -24.20 -6.79 11.25
C GLU A 230 -23.98 -8.17 11.88
N VAL A 231 -22.74 -8.67 11.92
CA VAL A 231 -22.47 -10.06 12.35
C VAL A 231 -21.72 -10.18 13.67
N TRP A 232 -21.07 -9.13 14.17
CA TRP A 232 -20.24 -9.19 15.38
C TRP A 232 -21.10 -9.06 16.64
N THR A 233 -21.41 -10.21 17.25
CA THR A 233 -22.19 -10.28 18.48
C THR A 233 -21.30 -10.26 19.73
N ALA A 234 -21.90 -10.00 20.89
CA ALA A 234 -21.20 -10.08 22.18
C ALA A 234 -20.64 -11.49 22.46
N ASP A 235 -21.34 -12.55 22.04
CA ASP A 235 -20.87 -13.94 22.16
C ASP A 235 -19.63 -14.18 21.27
N ILE A 236 -19.64 -13.69 20.03
CA ILE A 236 -18.47 -13.77 19.13
C ILE A 236 -17.28 -13.02 19.73
N ALA A 237 -17.51 -11.81 20.28
CA ALA A 237 -16.47 -11.05 20.95
C ALA A 237 -15.86 -11.80 22.13
N ALA A 238 -16.70 -12.37 23.01
CA ALA A 238 -16.26 -13.12 24.18
C ALA A 238 -15.47 -14.39 23.79
N ARG A 239 -15.89 -15.10 22.75
CA ARG A 239 -15.17 -16.28 22.23
C ARG A 239 -13.82 -15.90 21.63
N ALA A 240 -13.77 -14.82 20.84
CA ALA A 240 -12.53 -14.33 20.26
C ALA A 240 -11.53 -13.89 21.35
N GLU A 241 -12.00 -13.15 22.36
CA GLU A 241 -11.19 -12.73 23.51
C GLU A 241 -10.65 -13.94 24.27
N SER A 242 -11.51 -14.92 24.57
CA SER A 242 -11.11 -16.17 25.23
C SER A 242 -10.02 -16.92 24.46
N LEU A 243 -10.16 -17.03 23.14
CA LEU A 243 -9.16 -17.65 22.27
C LEU A 243 -7.81 -16.90 22.33
N VAL A 244 -7.83 -15.56 22.22
CA VAL A 244 -6.60 -14.75 22.27
C VAL A 244 -5.90 -14.91 23.62
N LEU A 245 -6.65 -14.91 24.73
CA LEU A 245 -6.09 -15.12 26.06
C LEU A 245 -5.48 -16.52 26.22
N ALA A 246 -6.17 -17.56 25.73
CA ALA A 246 -5.66 -18.92 25.74
C ALA A 246 -4.37 -19.06 24.93
N LEU A 247 -4.30 -18.44 23.74
CA LEU A 247 -3.10 -18.43 22.92
C LEU A 247 -1.94 -17.69 23.59
N LYS A 248 -2.18 -16.51 24.21
CA LYS A 248 -1.14 -15.78 24.97
C LYS A 248 -0.63 -16.61 26.14
N ALA A 249 -1.50 -17.32 26.85
CA ALA A 249 -1.11 -18.19 27.97
C ALA A 249 -0.29 -19.41 27.51
N ALA A 250 -0.71 -20.07 26.42
CA ALA A 250 0.03 -21.18 25.84
C ALA A 250 1.42 -20.75 25.35
N PHE A 251 1.51 -19.59 24.69
CA PHE A 251 2.78 -19.04 24.23
C PHE A 251 3.70 -18.70 25.40
N LYS A 252 3.18 -18.08 26.47
CA LYS A 252 3.94 -17.82 27.70
C LYS A 252 4.53 -19.10 28.29
N THR A 253 3.71 -20.13 28.42
CA THR A 253 4.14 -21.45 28.95
C THR A 253 5.24 -22.08 28.07
N GLY A 254 5.12 -21.95 26.74
CA GLY A 254 6.14 -22.40 25.80
C GLY A 254 7.47 -21.64 25.96
N LEU A 255 7.44 -20.33 26.19
CA LEU A 255 8.64 -19.52 26.42
C LEU A 255 9.36 -19.86 27.73
N GLU A 256 8.60 -20.15 28.79
CA GLU A 256 9.14 -20.54 30.09
C GLU A 256 9.85 -21.90 30.05
N SER A 257 9.35 -22.83 29.22
CA SER A 257 9.89 -24.19 29.08
C SER A 257 10.93 -24.35 27.95
N ALA A 258 11.12 -23.32 27.12
CA ALA A 258 12.06 -23.36 26.01
C ALA A 258 13.52 -23.40 26.49
N GLY A 259 14.14 -24.59 26.44
CA GLY A 259 15.55 -24.80 26.83
C GLY A 259 16.59 -24.27 25.83
N TRP A 260 16.16 -23.83 24.65
CA TRP A 260 17.04 -23.23 23.63
C TRP A 260 17.17 -21.71 23.75
N LEU A 261 16.35 -21.07 24.62
CA LEU A 261 16.41 -19.64 24.91
C LEU A 261 17.31 -19.38 26.11
N ASP A 262 18.25 -18.44 25.98
CA ASP A 262 18.92 -17.86 27.12
C ASP A 262 17.98 -16.97 27.96
N ASP A 263 18.37 -16.66 29.19
CA ASP A 263 17.52 -15.94 30.15
C ASP A 263 17.22 -14.50 29.71
N ALA A 264 18.19 -13.85 29.04
CA ALA A 264 18.04 -12.49 28.52
C ALA A 264 16.98 -12.44 27.40
N THR A 265 17.05 -13.37 26.46
CA THR A 265 16.10 -13.51 25.36
C THR A 265 14.72 -13.92 25.89
N ARG A 266 14.65 -14.84 26.85
CA ARG A 266 13.38 -15.24 27.50
C ARG A 266 12.69 -14.03 28.12
N THR A 267 13.43 -13.17 28.82
CA THR A 267 12.91 -11.94 29.43
C THR A 267 12.40 -10.94 28.38
N ASN A 268 13.16 -10.73 27.30
CA ASN A 268 12.78 -9.84 26.20
C ASN A 268 11.51 -10.31 25.49
N VAL A 269 11.41 -11.60 25.13
CA VAL A 269 10.23 -12.13 24.43
C VAL A 269 9.00 -12.15 25.34
N THR A 270 9.16 -12.40 26.64
CA THR A 270 8.07 -12.31 27.63
C THR A 270 7.54 -10.88 27.74
N THR A 271 8.43 -9.89 27.75
CA THR A 271 8.06 -8.47 27.76
C THR A 271 7.32 -8.09 26.47
N LYS A 272 7.79 -8.57 25.31
CA LYS A 272 7.12 -8.36 24.02
C LYS A 272 5.71 -8.98 23.99
N LEU A 273 5.54 -10.18 24.54
CA LEU A 273 4.23 -10.83 24.66
C LEU A 273 3.25 -10.00 25.51
N ALA A 274 3.73 -9.37 26.58
CA ALA A 274 2.91 -8.49 27.42
C ALA A 274 2.44 -7.23 26.67
N CYS A 275 3.24 -6.73 25.71
CA CYS A 275 2.91 -5.60 24.86
C CYS A 275 1.96 -5.94 23.68
N MET A 276 1.63 -7.21 23.43
CA MET A 276 0.71 -7.56 22.34
C MET A 276 -0.72 -7.14 22.69
N ILE A 277 -1.26 -6.21 21.91
CA ILE A 277 -2.62 -5.69 22.05
C ILE A 277 -3.63 -6.75 21.60
N ALA A 278 -4.66 -7.00 22.42
CA ALA A 278 -5.77 -7.87 22.09
C ALA A 278 -7.06 -7.06 21.80
N PRO A 279 -7.97 -7.55 20.93
CA PRO A 279 -9.29 -6.94 20.76
C PRO A 279 -10.05 -6.95 22.09
N GLY A 280 -10.41 -5.78 22.62
CA GLY A 280 -11.10 -5.63 23.92
C GLY A 280 -10.29 -4.87 24.98
N ASP A 281 -9.00 -4.63 24.75
CA ASP A 281 -8.16 -3.83 25.64
C ASP A 281 -8.61 -2.36 25.65
N LYS A 282 -9.56 -2.01 26.53
CA LYS A 282 -10.06 -0.63 26.75
C LYS A 282 -8.99 0.33 27.30
N LYS A 283 -7.80 -0.15 27.62
CA LYS A 283 -6.65 0.66 27.97
C LYS A 283 -5.77 0.78 26.72
N LEU A 284 -5.69 1.98 26.16
CA LEU A 284 -4.44 2.68 25.83
C LEU A 284 -4.69 3.78 24.78
N THR A 285 -5.27 4.89 25.23
CA THR A 285 -4.74 6.18 24.81
C THR A 285 -3.32 6.28 25.36
N ASN A 286 -2.34 6.08 24.49
CA ASN A 286 -0.89 6.23 24.72
C ASN A 286 -0.11 5.00 25.29
N PRO A 287 0.41 4.10 24.44
CA PRO A 287 1.46 3.16 24.82
C PRO A 287 2.81 3.91 24.88
N ASN A 288 3.06 4.61 25.98
CA ASN A 288 4.30 5.32 26.22
C ASN A 288 5.52 4.39 26.13
N ALA A 289 6.45 4.72 25.22
CA ALA A 289 7.90 4.47 25.18
C ALA A 289 8.49 3.06 25.40
N GLN A 290 7.97 2.23 26.31
CA GLN A 290 8.59 0.96 26.69
C GLN A 290 8.43 -0.16 25.64
N CYS A 291 7.29 -0.22 24.95
CA CYS A 291 7.05 -1.26 23.95
C CYS A 291 7.72 -0.96 22.58
N ALA A 292 8.07 0.30 22.30
CA ALA A 292 8.67 0.71 21.02
C ALA A 292 10.20 0.46 20.93
N LEU A 293 10.87 0.24 22.06
CA LEU A 293 12.33 0.12 22.17
C LEU A 293 12.85 -1.33 22.19
N LEU A 294 11.99 -2.34 22.01
CA LEU A 294 12.31 -3.74 22.36
C LEU A 294 12.43 -4.71 21.17
N ILE A 295 12.72 -4.22 19.97
CA ILE A 295 13.29 -5.10 18.94
C ILE A 295 14.81 -4.99 19.07
N PRO A 296 15.51 -5.95 19.70
CA PRO A 296 16.96 -5.92 19.72
C PRO A 296 17.44 -5.98 18.27
N HIS A 297 18.28 -5.03 17.88
CA HIS A 297 19.14 -5.16 16.71
C HIS A 297 20.08 -6.34 16.97
N GLY A 298 19.66 -7.53 16.56
CA GLY A 298 20.52 -8.71 16.55
C GLY A 298 21.63 -8.48 15.53
N ASN A 299 22.83 -8.16 16.03
CA ASN A 299 24.06 -8.44 15.30
C ASN A 299 24.24 -9.95 15.30
N SER A 300 23.92 -10.59 14.17
CA SER A 300 24.44 -11.89 13.77
C SER A 300 25.15 -11.71 12.44
#